data_AF-A0A5K1FD15-F1
#
_entry.id   AF-A0A5K1FD15-F1
#
_cell.length_a   1.000
_cell.length_b   1.000
_cell.length_c   1.000
_cell.angle_alpha   90.00
_cell.angle_beta   90.00
_cell.angle_gamma   90.00
#
_symmetry.space_group_name_H-M   'P 1'
#
loop_
_entity.id
_entity.type
_entity.pdbx_description
1 polymer ?
#
loop_
_entity_poly.entity_id
_entity_poly.type
_entity_poly.pdbx_seq_one_letter_code
_entity_poly.pdbx_strand_id
1 'polypeptide(L)' 'MAPTAAALASLCLLSVIGVAYCADNFMVQGRVYCDTCRIGFETPATTYIP' A
#
# COMPACT_ATOMS: atom_id res chain seq x y z
N MET A 1 -4.67 32.47 -18.72
CA MET A 1 -3.81 32.31 -17.53
C MET A 1 -4.57 31.92 -16.26
N ALA A 2 -5.76 32.48 -15.98
CA ALA A 2 -6.58 32.05 -14.83
C ALA A 2 -7.13 30.60 -14.89
N PRO A 3 -7.64 30.08 -16.03
CA PRO A 3 -8.25 28.74 -16.03
C PRO A 3 -7.23 27.62 -15.90
N THR A 4 -6.01 27.82 -16.41
CA THR A 4 -4.92 26.84 -16.31
C THR A 4 -4.39 26.72 -14.89
N ALA A 5 -4.29 27.84 -14.15
CA ALA A 5 -3.90 27.83 -12.74
C ALA A 5 -4.97 27.16 -11.85
N ALA A 6 -6.26 27.43 -12.11
CA ALA A 6 -7.36 26.80 -11.40
C ALA A 6 -7.42 25.29 -11.65
N ALA A 7 -7.18 24.84 -12.90
CA ALA A 7 -7.11 23.43 -13.24
C ALA A 7 -5.94 22.71 -12.54
N LEU A 8 -4.76 23.33 -12.47
CA LEU A 8 -3.62 22.74 -11.74
C LEU A 8 -3.91 22.64 -10.24
N ALA A 9 -4.51 23.67 -9.65
CA ALA A 9 -4.89 23.66 -8.24
C ALA A 9 -5.93 22.57 -7.94
N SER A 10 -6.93 22.37 -8.81
CA SER A 10 -7.93 21.32 -8.62
C SER A 10 -7.35 19.92 -8.74
N LEU A 11 -6.44 19.67 -9.69
CA LEU A 11 -5.73 18.39 -9.81
C LEU A 11 -4.88 18.09 -8.57
N CYS A 12 -4.17 19.10 -8.04
CA CYS A 12 -3.38 18.94 -6.81
C CYS A 12 -4.25 18.65 -5.59
N LEU A 13 -5.42 19.27 -5.47
CA LEU A 13 -6.33 18.99 -4.35
C LEU A 13 -6.94 17.59 -4.46
N LEU A 14 -7.31 17.15 -5.66
CA LEU A 14 -7.83 15.80 -5.90
C LEU A 14 -6.81 14.71 -5.52
N SER A 15 -5.53 14.91 -5.85
CA SER A 15 -4.49 13.91 -5.52
C SER A 15 -4.28 13.78 -4.01
N VAL A 16 -4.31 14.90 -3.26
CA VAL A 16 -4.18 14.89 -1.80
C VAL A 16 -5.38 14.21 -1.13
N ILE A 17 -6.60 14.45 -1.62
CA ILE A 17 -7.82 13.79 -1.10
C ILE A 17 -7.73 12.28 -1.30
N GLY A 18 -7.24 11.82 -2.46
CA GLY A 18 -7.05 10.39 -2.73
C GLY A 18 -6.08 9.71 -1.74
N VAL A 19 -4.98 10.38 -1.38
CA VAL A 19 -4.01 9.88 -0.38
C VAL A 19 -4.63 9.81 1.01
N ALA A 20 -5.34 10.86 1.42
CA ALA A 20 -6.01 10.91 2.73
C ALA A 20 -7.09 9.83 2.86
N TYR A 21 -7.87 9.59 1.81
CA TYR A 21 -8.88 8.53 1.79
C TYR A 21 -8.26 7.13 1.83
N CYS A 22 -7.13 6.94 1.16
CA CYS A 22 -6.43 5.66 1.13
C CYS A 22 -5.84 5.30 2.50
N ALA A 23 -5.37 6.28 3.27
CA ALA A 23 -4.72 6.04 4.57
C ALA A 23 -5.54 5.15 5.52
N ASP A 24 -6.86 5.37 5.61
CA ASP A 24 -7.75 4.59 6.49
C ASP A 24 -8.32 3.34 5.80
N ASN A 25 -8.17 3.20 4.48
CA ASN A 25 -8.77 2.13 3.68
C ASN A 25 -7.73 1.22 3.00
N PHE A 26 -6.45 1.43 3.28
CA PHE A 26 -5.34 0.67 2.70
C PHE A 26 -4.92 -0.44 3.66
N MET A 27 -5.37 -1.66 3.39
CA MET A 27 -4.99 -2.85 4.15
C MET A 27 -3.89 -3.61 3.42
N VAL A 28 -2.72 -3.72 4.05
CA VAL A 28 -1.65 -4.61 3.59
C VAL A 28 -1.93 -6.02 4.10
N GLN A 29 -2.07 -6.97 3.18
CA GLN A 29 -2.27 -8.38 3.52
C GLN A 29 -0.93 -9.13 3.47
N GLY A 30 -0.71 -10.00 4.44
CA GLY A 30 0.47 -10.84 4.54
C GLY A 30 0.22 -12.06 5.41
N ARG A 31 1.17 -12.99 5.43
CA ARG A 31 1.15 -14.18 6.29
C ARG A 31 2.47 -14.28 7.04
N VAL A 32 2.41 -14.79 8.26
CA VAL A 32 3.59 -15.06 9.08
C VAL A 32 3.91 -16.55 8.99
N TYR A 33 5.18 -16.88 8.80
CA TYR A 33 5.61 -18.27 8.72
C TYR A 33 6.88 -18.53 9.52
N CYS A 34 7.02 -19.79 9.94
CA CYS A 34 8.27 -20.29 10.49
C CYS A 34 9.22 -20.62 9.33
N ASP A 35 10.34 -19.89 9.23
CA ASP A 35 11.42 -20.22 8.30
C ASP A 35 12.22 -21.40 8.84
N THR A 36 11.69 -22.61 8.63
CA THR A 36 12.25 -23.89 9.08
C THR A 36 13.61 -24.18 8.46
N CYS A 37 13.85 -23.73 7.23
CA CYS A 37 15.09 -23.95 6.50
C CYS A 37 16.13 -22.82 6.69
N ARG A 38 15.73 -21.67 7.24
CA ARG A 38 16.61 -20.49 7.47
C ARG A 38 17.23 -19.93 6.19
N ILE A 39 16.46 -19.94 5.10
CA ILE A 39 16.93 -19.48 3.78
C ILE A 39 16.29 -18.17 3.33
N GLY A 40 15.37 -17.60 4.14
CA GLY A 40 14.80 -16.28 3.91
C GLY A 40 13.68 -16.22 2.87
N PHE A 41 13.11 -17.36 2.47
CA PHE A 41 11.95 -17.44 1.58
C PHE A 41 11.07 -18.66 1.89
N GLU A 42 9.83 -18.65 1.41
CA GLU A 42 8.90 -19.77 1.60
C GLU A 42 9.32 -21.01 0.81
N THR A 43 9.23 -22.17 1.44
CA THR A 43 9.56 -23.47 0.86
C THR A 43 8.41 -24.46 1.03
N PRO A 44 8.46 -25.65 0.41
CA PRO A 44 7.49 -26.71 0.69
C PRO A 44 7.45 -27.16 2.17
N ALA A 45 8.49 -26.85 2.96
CA ALA A 45 8.54 -27.13 4.40
C ALA A 45 8.03 -25.96 5.27
N THR A 46 7.56 -24.87 4.66
CA THR A 46 7.01 -23.71 5.38
C THR A 46 5.78 -24.10 6.19
N THR A 47 5.75 -23.66 7.45
CA THR A 47 4.57 -23.78 8.32
C THR A 47 4.08 -22.38 8.68
N TYR A 48 2.82 -22.08 8.37
CA TYR A 48 2.21 -20.79 8.70
C TYR A 48 1.80 -20.73 10.18
N ILE A 49 2.02 -19.57 10.79
CA ILE A 49 1.63 -19.28 12.15
C ILE A 49 0.27 -18.57 12.09
N PRO A 50 -0.76 -19.03 12.85
CA PRO A 50 -2.07 -18.39 12.88
C PRO A 50 -2.04 -17.00 13.52
#